data_AF-A0A9P7N1E0-F1
#
_entry.id   AF-A0A9P7N1E0-F1
#
_cell.length_a   1.000
_cell.length_b   1.000
_cell.length_c   1.000
_cell.angle_alpha   90.00
_cell.angle_beta   90.00
_cell.angle_gamma   90.00
#
_symmetry.space_group_name_H-M   'P 1'
#
loop_
_entity.id
_entity.type
_entity.pdbx_description
1 polymer ?
#
loop_
_entity_poly.entity_id
_entity_poly.type
_entity_poly.pdbx_seq_one_letter_code
_entity_poly.pdbx_strand_id
1 'polypeptide(L)'
;MAGPRTLYQIERRAHRRGYRHVDVDGRLPEEGVDGRPDDADWIWYDQPDEIVSDLDIDDVHRRWQACSSQDMDLRISENAGRFLCDWIYYCSLSHLLRSKRPKKACFLHVPCDASEKQVLQGRQVTLNLIRAIVESEMLQKQQTESRHVEV
;
A
#
# COMPACT_ATOMS: atom_id res chain seq x y z
N MET A 1 2.25 -11.33 -1.64
CA MET A 1 3.64 -11.67 -1.99
C MET A 1 3.84 -11.38 -3.47
N ALA A 2 4.95 -10.79 -3.90
CA ALA A 2 5.16 -10.32 -5.29
C ALA A 2 5.85 -11.36 -6.21
N GLY A 3 5.63 -12.65 -5.96
CA GLY A 3 6.21 -13.73 -6.77
C GLY A 3 7.67 -14.08 -6.39
N PRO A 4 8.38 -14.82 -7.26
CA PRO A 4 9.66 -15.47 -6.93
C PRO A 4 10.87 -14.55 -6.94
N ARG A 5 10.71 -13.29 -7.38
CA ARG A 5 11.81 -12.33 -7.38
C ARG A 5 12.03 -11.80 -5.96
N THR A 6 13.29 -11.70 -5.56
CA THR A 6 13.71 -11.16 -4.25
C THR A 6 13.66 -9.63 -4.25
N LEU A 7 12.46 -9.07 -4.42
CA LEU A 7 12.20 -7.64 -4.41
C LEU A 7 11.11 -7.29 -3.39
N TYR A 8 11.21 -6.08 -2.84
CA TYR A 8 10.25 -5.52 -1.90
C TYR A 8 9.64 -4.26 -2.52
N GLN A 9 8.31 -4.12 -2.46
CA GLN A 9 7.62 -2.99 -3.07
C GLN A 9 6.61 -2.38 -2.12
N ILE A 10 6.63 -1.06 -1.99
CA ILE A 10 5.53 -0.33 -1.38
C ILE A 10 4.57 0.17 -2.45
N GLU A 11 3.27 0.04 -2.20
CA GLU A 11 2.22 0.40 -3.17
C GLU A 11 1.77 1.85 -2.98
N ARG A 12 1.85 2.66 -4.05
CA ARG A 12 1.42 4.07 -4.02
C ARG A 12 -0.10 4.21 -4.04
N ARG A 13 -0.77 3.35 -4.81
CA ARG A 13 -2.21 3.42 -5.06
C ARG A 13 -2.84 2.03 -5.02
N ALA A 14 -4.15 2.00 -4.79
CA ALA A 14 -4.96 0.79 -4.85
C ALA A 14 -6.11 0.95 -5.84
N HIS A 15 -6.56 -0.16 -6.43
CA HIS A 15 -7.62 -0.15 -7.44
C HIS A 15 -8.90 -0.83 -6.96
N ARG A 16 -10.05 -0.20 -7.24
CA ARG A 16 -11.39 -0.72 -6.95
C ARG A 16 -11.72 -1.98 -7.77
N ARG A 17 -11.15 -2.11 -8.97
CA ARG A 17 -11.53 -3.10 -10.00
C ARG A 17 -10.34 -3.88 -10.55
N GLY A 18 -10.62 -5.02 -11.18
CA GLY A 18 -9.63 -5.80 -11.93
C GLY A 18 -9.20 -7.10 -11.28
N TYR A 19 -9.90 -7.57 -10.25
CA TYR A 19 -9.64 -8.84 -9.59
C TYR A 19 -9.98 -10.01 -10.54
N ARG A 20 -8.95 -10.57 -11.19
CA ARG A 20 -9.06 -11.53 -12.32
C ARG A 20 -8.79 -12.99 -11.98
N HIS A 21 -8.09 -13.26 -10.89
CA HIS A 21 -7.75 -14.63 -10.49
C HIS A 21 -8.72 -15.12 -9.42
N VAL A 22 -8.89 -16.42 -9.27
CA VAL A 22 -9.70 -16.97 -8.18
C VAL A 22 -8.95 -16.88 -6.85
N ASP A 23 -9.66 -16.65 -5.74
CA ASP A 23 -9.12 -16.82 -4.39
C ASP A 23 -8.83 -18.30 -4.06
N VAL A 24 -8.40 -18.53 -2.81
CA VAL A 24 -8.13 -19.86 -2.26
C VAL A 24 -9.38 -20.75 -2.19
N ASP A 25 -10.57 -20.16 -2.23
CA ASP A 25 -11.86 -20.86 -2.24
C ASP A 25 -12.41 -21.06 -3.68
N GLY A 26 -11.63 -20.70 -4.71
CA GLY A 26 -12.02 -20.82 -6.10
C GLY A 26 -13.02 -19.77 -6.57
N ARG A 27 -13.17 -18.66 -5.84
CA ARG A 27 -14.16 -17.61 -6.11
C ARG A 27 -13.53 -16.38 -6.73
N LEU A 28 -14.33 -15.69 -7.54
CA LEU A 28 -14.10 -14.31 -7.98
C LEU A 28 -14.98 -13.38 -7.15
N PRO A 29 -14.73 -12.07 -7.14
CA PRO A 29 -15.71 -11.11 -6.63
C PRO A 29 -17.06 -11.30 -7.30
N GLU A 30 -18.12 -11.16 -6.52
CA GLU A 30 -19.50 -11.30 -7.01
C GLU A 30 -19.81 -10.29 -8.12
N GLU A 31 -19.15 -9.13 -8.09
CA GLU A 31 -19.28 -8.07 -9.07
C GLU A 31 -18.54 -8.33 -10.38
N GLY A 32 -17.76 -9.41 -10.47
CA GLY A 32 -16.97 -9.76 -11.63
C GLY A 32 -15.70 -8.91 -11.82
N VAL A 33 -14.93 -9.26 -12.85
CA VAL A 33 -13.59 -8.71 -13.13
C VAL A 33 -13.60 -7.20 -13.36
N ASP A 34 -14.60 -6.73 -14.11
CA ASP A 34 -14.76 -5.33 -14.47
C ASP A 34 -15.56 -4.56 -13.41
N GLY A 35 -15.97 -5.25 -12.33
CA GLY A 35 -16.88 -4.75 -11.30
C GLY A 35 -18.29 -4.48 -11.85
N ARG A 36 -19.07 -3.74 -11.06
CA ARG A 36 -20.46 -3.38 -11.40
C ARG A 36 -20.63 -1.88 -11.65
N PRO A 37 -21.78 -1.43 -12.20
CA PRO A 37 -22.09 0.00 -12.31
C PRO A 37 -21.96 0.71 -10.96
N ASP A 38 -21.60 1.99 -11.00
CA ASP A 38 -21.49 2.83 -9.81
C ASP A 38 -22.88 3.31 -9.38
N ASP A 39 -23.60 2.42 -8.71
CA ASP A 39 -24.96 2.63 -8.23
C ASP A 39 -25.08 2.39 -6.72
N ALA A 40 -26.16 2.88 -6.13
CA ALA A 40 -26.39 2.88 -4.69
C ALA A 40 -26.46 1.48 -4.07
N ASP A 41 -26.65 0.44 -4.88
CA ASP A 41 -26.71 -0.95 -4.43
C ASP A 41 -25.30 -1.56 -4.30
N TRP A 42 -24.23 -0.83 -4.65
CA TRP A 42 -22.85 -1.29 -4.52
C TRP A 42 -22.20 -0.80 -3.23
N ILE A 43 -21.46 -1.70 -2.55
CA ILE A 43 -20.70 -1.36 -1.34
C ILE A 43 -19.63 -0.28 -1.56
N TRP A 44 -19.20 -0.09 -2.82
CA TRP A 44 -18.23 0.91 -3.25
C TRP A 44 -18.86 2.08 -4.01
N TYR A 45 -20.17 2.26 -3.87
CA TYR A 45 -20.86 3.43 -4.39
C TYR A 45 -20.17 4.72 -3.92
N ASP A 46 -19.99 5.66 -4.85
CA ASP A 46 -19.38 6.98 -4.58
C ASP A 46 -17.95 6.87 -4.00
N GLN A 47 -17.22 5.81 -4.37
CA GLN A 47 -15.79 5.68 -4.10
C GLN A 47 -15.00 5.77 -5.41
N PRO A 48 -13.81 6.38 -5.42
CA PRO A 48 -13.02 6.52 -6.65
C PRO A 48 -12.46 5.16 -7.11
N ASP A 49 -12.24 5.00 -8.41
CA ASP A 49 -11.64 3.76 -8.95
C ASP A 49 -10.19 3.53 -8.50
N GLU A 50 -9.48 4.60 -8.17
CA GLU A 50 -8.13 4.56 -7.62
C GLU A 50 -8.05 5.42 -6.35
N ILE A 51 -7.40 4.89 -5.31
CA ILE A 51 -7.11 5.66 -4.10
C ILE A 51 -5.60 5.69 -3.88
N VAL A 52 -5.06 6.89 -3.75
CA VAL A 52 -3.66 7.13 -3.38
C VAL A 52 -3.56 7.29 -1.86
N SER A 53 -2.52 6.73 -1.26
CA SER A 53 -2.23 6.92 0.16
C SER A 53 -1.91 8.38 0.47
N ASP A 54 -2.31 8.85 1.66
CA ASP A 54 -1.92 10.17 2.16
C ASP A 54 -0.51 10.16 2.82
N LEU A 55 0.18 9.02 2.79
CA LEU A 55 1.62 8.97 3.11
C LEU A 55 2.42 9.54 1.94
N ASP A 56 3.50 10.25 2.23
CA ASP A 56 4.47 10.67 1.21
C ASP A 56 5.36 9.48 0.82
N ILE A 57 4.84 8.67 -0.09
CA ILE A 57 5.46 7.41 -0.54
C ILE A 57 6.87 7.65 -1.12
N ASP A 58 7.11 8.80 -1.75
CA ASP A 58 8.42 9.16 -2.29
C ASP A 58 9.44 9.44 -1.16
N ASP A 59 9.06 10.25 -0.17
CA ASP A 59 9.92 10.52 0.99
C ASP A 59 10.15 9.25 1.84
N VAL A 60 9.10 8.45 2.05
CA VAL A 60 9.18 7.16 2.72
C VAL A 60 10.14 6.22 1.98
N HIS A 61 10.01 6.08 0.66
CA HIS A 61 10.90 5.22 -0.14
C HIS A 61 12.34 5.67 -0.05
N ARG A 62 12.60 6.97 -0.20
CA ARG A 62 13.94 7.56 -0.09
C ARG A 62 14.59 7.26 1.26
N ARG A 63 13.85 7.41 2.36
CA ARG A 63 14.33 7.08 3.72
C ARG A 63 14.55 5.59 3.91
N TRP A 64 13.60 4.79 3.43
CA TRP A 64 13.65 3.34 3.54
C TRP A 64 14.87 2.75 2.81
N GLN A 65 15.20 3.29 1.64
CA GLN A 65 16.45 2.98 0.94
C GLN A 65 17.68 3.42 1.74
N ALA A 66 17.68 4.63 2.28
CA ALA A 66 18.82 5.15 3.05
C ALA A 66 19.12 4.37 4.34
N CYS A 67 18.10 3.79 4.99
CA CYS A 67 18.26 3.01 6.22
C CYS A 67 18.32 1.49 6.01
N SER A 68 18.30 1.03 4.75
CA SER A 68 18.41 -0.39 4.38
C SER A 68 19.73 -0.68 3.66
N SER A 69 20.06 -1.96 3.55
CA SER A 69 21.28 -2.40 2.86
C SER A 69 21.19 -2.13 1.35
N GLN A 70 22.30 -1.70 0.74
CA GLN A 70 22.34 -1.27 -0.67
C GLN A 70 22.08 -2.40 -1.68
N ASP A 71 22.24 -3.65 -1.26
CA ASP A 71 21.93 -4.85 -2.06
C ASP A 71 20.45 -5.21 -2.06
N MET A 72 19.60 -4.49 -1.30
CA MET A 72 18.15 -4.72 -1.28
C MET A 72 17.46 -4.03 -2.46
N ASP A 73 16.66 -4.81 -3.20
CA ASP A 73 15.80 -4.27 -4.26
C ASP A 73 14.49 -3.72 -3.67
N LEU A 74 14.49 -2.42 -3.36
CA LEU A 74 13.36 -1.69 -2.75
C LEU A 74 12.74 -0.73 -3.76
N ARG A 75 11.45 -0.91 -4.08
CA ARG A 75 10.77 -0.12 -5.13
C ARG A 75 9.46 0.48 -4.66
N ILE A 76 9.02 1.49 -5.39
CA ILE A 76 7.61 1.91 -5.38
C ILE A 76 6.90 1.18 -6.52
N SER A 77 5.70 0.71 -6.25
CA SER A 77 4.81 0.09 -7.21
C SER A 77 3.56 0.95 -7.41
N GLU A 78 3.15 1.08 -8.67
CA GLU A 78 1.90 1.74 -9.07
C GLU A 78 0.73 0.76 -9.15
N ASN A 79 0.98 -0.55 -9.04
CA ASN A 79 -0.03 -1.57 -9.25
C ASN A 79 0.29 -2.83 -8.47
N ALA A 80 -0.52 -3.11 -7.45
CA ALA A 80 -0.41 -4.25 -6.55
C ALA A 80 -0.83 -5.60 -7.18
N GLY A 81 -0.96 -5.69 -8.50
CA GLY A 81 -1.20 -6.92 -9.25
C GLY A 81 -2.68 -7.26 -9.50
N ARG A 82 -3.61 -6.36 -9.15
CA ARG A 82 -5.07 -6.51 -9.38
C ARG A 82 -5.62 -7.89 -8.96
N PHE A 83 -5.27 -8.31 -7.74
CA PHE A 83 -5.77 -9.51 -7.05
C PHE A 83 -6.15 -9.13 -5.60
N LEU A 84 -6.17 -10.07 -4.66
CA LEU A 84 -6.46 -9.83 -3.25
C LEU A 84 -5.56 -8.77 -2.59
N CYS A 85 -4.28 -8.67 -2.98
CA CYS A 85 -3.39 -7.69 -2.38
C CYS A 85 -3.85 -6.25 -2.68
N ASP A 86 -4.16 -5.98 -3.94
CA ASP A 86 -4.72 -4.69 -4.39
C ASP A 86 -6.10 -4.43 -3.77
N TRP A 87 -6.94 -5.47 -3.71
CA TRP A 87 -8.26 -5.39 -3.10
C TRP A 87 -8.21 -5.05 -1.61
N ILE A 88 -7.39 -5.73 -0.82
CA ILE A 88 -7.23 -5.47 0.61
C ILE A 88 -6.70 -4.06 0.84
N TYR A 89 -5.77 -3.61 0.02
CA TYR A 89 -5.25 -2.26 0.10
C TYR A 89 -6.33 -1.22 -0.22
N TYR A 90 -7.11 -1.45 -1.28
CA TYR A 90 -8.23 -0.60 -1.66
C TYR A 90 -9.29 -0.52 -0.56
N CYS A 91 -9.70 -1.66 0.00
CA CYS A 91 -10.62 -1.73 1.13
C CYS A 91 -10.14 -0.89 2.32
N SER A 92 -8.85 -0.96 2.63
CA SER A 92 -8.24 -0.21 3.75
C SER A 92 -8.28 1.31 3.51
N LEU A 93 -7.90 1.76 2.31
CA LEU A 93 -7.91 3.17 1.95
C LEU A 93 -9.34 3.72 1.81
N SER A 94 -10.25 2.95 1.21
CA SER A 94 -11.67 3.27 1.07
C SER A 94 -12.35 3.41 2.43
N HIS A 95 -12.04 2.51 3.38
CA HIS A 95 -12.54 2.62 4.75
C HIS A 95 -12.13 3.95 5.42
N LEU A 96 -10.87 4.36 5.26
CA LEU A 96 -10.37 5.65 5.78
C LEU A 96 -11.04 6.85 5.09
N LEU A 97 -11.19 6.78 3.77
CA LEU A 97 -11.86 7.80 2.97
C LEU A 97 -13.31 8.01 3.43
N ARG A 98 -14.09 6.93 3.52
CA ARG A 98 -15.50 6.96 4.00
C ARG A 98 -15.62 7.49 5.41
N SER A 99 -14.65 7.17 6.26
CA SER A 99 -14.60 7.64 7.65
C SER A 99 -14.08 9.08 7.79
N LYS A 100 -13.82 9.79 6.67
CA LYS A 100 -13.23 11.14 6.64
C LYS A 100 -11.94 11.24 7.45
N ARG A 101 -11.13 10.18 7.41
CA ARG A 101 -9.82 10.10 8.05
C ARG A 101 -8.72 10.22 7.00
N PRO A 102 -7.52 10.71 7.38
CA PRO A 102 -6.35 10.62 6.51
C PRO A 102 -6.13 9.17 6.07
N LYS A 103 -5.98 8.96 4.76
CA LYS A 103 -5.80 7.66 4.09
C LYS A 103 -4.37 7.17 4.25
N LYS A 104 -3.86 7.22 5.48
CA LYS A 104 -2.48 6.89 5.82
C LYS A 104 -2.36 5.39 6.05
N ALA A 105 -2.20 4.66 4.96
CA ALA A 105 -1.92 3.23 4.95
C ALA A 105 -0.83 2.92 3.92
N CYS A 106 -0.03 1.90 4.17
CA CYS A 106 1.00 1.42 3.26
C CYS A 106 0.83 -0.08 3.08
N PHE A 107 0.89 -0.56 1.84
CA PHE A 107 0.93 -1.99 1.55
C PHE A 107 2.35 -2.36 1.11
N LEU A 108 2.93 -3.41 1.72
CA LEU A 108 4.26 -3.91 1.40
C LEU A 108 4.15 -5.29 0.74
N HIS A 109 4.55 -5.36 -0.51
CA HIS A 109 4.84 -6.62 -1.18
C HIS A 109 6.22 -7.13 -0.80
N VAL A 110 6.26 -8.38 -0.35
CA VAL A 110 7.49 -9.11 0.01
C VAL A 110 7.72 -10.30 -0.95
N PRO A 111 8.98 -10.78 -1.07
CA PRO A 111 9.31 -12.00 -1.80
C PRO A 111 8.55 -13.22 -1.26
N CYS A 112 8.36 -14.26 -2.09
CA CYS A 112 7.70 -15.49 -1.66
C CYS A 112 8.62 -16.51 -0.97
N ASP A 113 9.93 -16.29 -0.98
CA ASP A 113 10.90 -17.18 -0.33
C ASP A 113 10.74 -17.08 1.20
N ALA A 114 10.35 -18.21 1.81
CA ALA A 114 10.09 -18.34 3.24
C ALA A 114 11.23 -19.05 4.00
N SER A 115 12.42 -19.14 3.41
CA SER A 115 13.61 -19.60 4.14
C SER A 115 13.90 -18.70 5.33
N GLU A 116 14.48 -19.26 6.39
CA GLU A 116 14.79 -18.53 7.62
C GLU A 116 15.61 -17.26 7.35
N LYS A 117 16.59 -17.36 6.43
CA LYS A 117 17.39 -16.21 5.98
C LYS A 117 16.51 -15.11 5.39
N GLN A 118 15.58 -15.43 4.49
CA GLN A 118 14.71 -14.43 3.87
C GLN A 118 13.67 -13.87 4.84
N VAL A 119 13.18 -14.68 5.78
CA VAL A 119 12.28 -14.19 6.83
C VAL A 119 12.99 -13.19 7.74
N LEU A 120 14.22 -13.47 8.16
CA LEU A 120 15.02 -12.55 8.97
C LEU A 120 15.33 -11.26 8.20
N GLN A 121 15.69 -11.37 6.92
CA GLN A 121 15.91 -10.22 6.05
C GLN A 121 14.63 -9.38 5.88
N GLY A 122 13.50 -10.03 5.58
CA GLY A 122 12.20 -9.39 5.41
C GLY A 122 11.74 -8.68 6.68
N ARG A 123 12.00 -9.25 7.86
CA ARG A 123 11.78 -8.58 9.14
C ARG A 123 12.59 -7.29 9.25
N GLN A 124 13.88 -7.33 8.95
CA GLN A 124 14.74 -6.15 9.04
C GLN A 124 14.31 -5.06 8.05
N VAL A 125 14.02 -5.44 6.80
CA VAL A 125 13.52 -4.53 5.75
C VAL A 125 12.18 -3.90 6.15
N THR A 126 11.28 -4.68 6.76
CA THR A 126 9.98 -4.17 7.24
C THR A 126 10.13 -3.21 8.42
N LEU A 127 11.02 -3.50 9.38
CA LEU A 127 11.31 -2.59 10.49
C LEU A 127 11.87 -1.25 9.99
N ASN A 128 12.75 -1.29 8.99
CA ASN A 128 13.28 -0.10 8.34
C ASN A 128 12.19 0.70 7.62
N LEU A 129 11.24 0.04 6.97
CA LEU A 129 10.08 0.71 6.36
C LEU A 129 9.22 1.41 7.42
N ILE A 130 8.92 0.75 8.54
CA ILE A 130 8.12 1.35 9.62
C ILE A 130 8.82 2.60 10.16
N ARG A 131 10.14 2.55 10.37
CA ARG A 131 10.94 3.72 10.78
C ARG A 131 10.83 4.86 9.76
N ALA A 132 11.02 4.54 8.48
CA ALA A 132 10.92 5.52 7.40
C ALA A 132 9.54 6.20 7.33
N ILE A 133 8.45 5.44 7.51
CA ILE A 133 7.08 5.97 7.59
C ILE A 133 6.94 6.94 8.77
N VAL A 134 7.38 6.52 9.97
CA VAL A 134 7.26 7.35 11.17
C VAL A 134 8.07 8.65 11.03
N GLU A 135 9.30 8.58 10.53
CA GLU A 135 10.15 9.76 10.35
C GLU A 135 9.58 10.74 9.33
N SER A 136 9.09 10.24 8.18
CA SER A 136 8.45 11.06 7.15
C SER A 136 7.24 11.81 7.73
N GLU A 137 6.38 11.08 8.45
CA GLU A 137 5.18 11.63 9.10
C GLU A 137 5.48 12.66 10.19
N MET A 138 6.49 12.39 11.03
CA MET A 138 6.88 13.33 12.10
C MET A 138 7.38 14.66 11.54
N LEU A 139 8.16 14.63 10.46
CA LEU A 139 8.67 15.84 9.83
C LEU A 139 7.57 16.64 9.15
N GLN A 140 6.63 15.98 8.47
CA GLN A 140 5.47 16.67 7.91
C GLN A 140 4.62 17.36 8.98
N LYS A 141 4.42 16.73 10.13
CA LYS A 141 3.71 17.35 11.26
C LYS A 141 4.42 18.60 11.76
N GLN A 142 5.73 18.53 12.01
CA GLN A 142 6.53 19.68 12.46
C GLN A 142 6.48 20.85 11.47
N GLN A 143 6.56 20.57 10.17
CA GLN A 143 6.47 21.60 9.12
C GLN A 143 5.07 22.24 9.07
N THR A 144 4.02 21.44 9.25
CA THR A 144 2.63 21.92 9.27
C THR A 144 2.38 22.80 10.49
N GLU A 145 2.87 22.40 11.66
CA GLU A 145 2.77 23.17 12.90
C GLU A 145 3.56 24.49 12.83
N SER A 146 4.79 24.46 12.30
CA SER A 146 5.62 25.67 12.15
C SER A 146 4.98 26.69 11.21
N ARG A 147 4.36 26.25 10.12
CA ARG A 147 3.63 27.12 9.17
C ARG A 147 2.37 27.76 9.76
N HIS A 148 1.76 27.13 10.76
CA HIS A 148 0.59 27.69 11.45
C HIS A 148 0.93 28.75 12.50
N VAL A 149 2.19 28.82 12.93
CA VAL A 149 2.66 29.82 13.91
C VAL A 149 3.10 31.13 13.23
N GLU A 150 3.37 31.10 11.93
CA GLU A 150 3.84 32.26 11.13
C GLU A 150 2.70 33.03 10.42
N VAL A 151 1.43 32.70 10.67
CA VAL A 151 0.23 33.36 10.10
C VAL A 151 -0.60 34.01 11.21
#